data_AF-A0AAJ2ZN32-F1
#
_entry.id   AF-A0AAJ2ZN32-F1
#
_cell.length_a   1.000
_cell.length_b   1.000
_cell.length_c   1.000
_cell.angle_alpha   90.00
_cell.angle_beta   90.00
_cell.angle_gamma   90.00
#
_symmetry.space_group_name_H-M   'P 1'
#
loop_
_entity.id
_entity.type
_entity.pdbx_description
1 polymer ?
#
loop_
_entity_poly.entity_id
_entity_poly.type
_entity_poly.pdbx_seq_one_letter_code
_entity_poly.pdbx_strand_id
1 'polypeptide(L)'
;KDKDKDARDRGEWDADGADHGKVREVPCDDDDLVEALDLANRDHGGTLKLAENCTYELDRKDRKFGAALPEIKQDITIKGNGSTIKRDSEDTFRIFRVVDGGELTLKDLTVKGGNATAFKYGGG
;
A
#
# COMPACT_ATOMS: atom_id res chain seq x y z
N LYS A 1 14.57 42.08 15.04
CA LYS A 1 13.09 42.13 14.91
C LYS A 1 12.66 41.68 13.51
N ASP A 2 13.20 40.54 13.05
CA ASP A 2 12.48 39.26 13.01
C ASP A 2 10.96 39.40 12.89
N LYS A 3 10.44 39.08 11.71
CA LYS A 3 9.14 38.41 11.57
C LYS A 3 9.17 37.51 10.33
N ASP A 4 9.39 36.24 10.62
CA ASP A 4 9.02 35.07 9.85
C ASP A 4 7.64 35.24 9.23
N LYS A 5 7.51 34.86 7.96
CA LYS A 5 6.27 34.32 7.39
C LYS A 5 6.64 33.30 6.34
N ASP A 6 6.89 32.10 6.85
CA ASP A 6 7.03 30.88 6.09
C ASP A 6 5.90 30.73 5.06
N ALA A 7 6.32 30.08 3.98
CA ALA A 7 5.58 29.87 2.76
C ALA A 7 4.16 29.38 3.05
N ARG A 8 3.23 30.00 2.33
CA ARG A 8 1.84 29.59 2.30
C ARG A 8 1.76 28.26 1.55
N ASP A 9 1.86 27.15 2.28
CA ASP A 9 1.34 25.85 1.86
C ASP A 9 -0.18 25.98 1.73
N ARG A 10 -0.60 26.57 0.62
CA ARG A 10 -1.99 26.53 0.17
C ARG A 10 -2.17 25.13 -0.39
N GLY A 11 -2.64 24.22 0.46
CA GLY A 11 -3.15 22.94 0.05
C GLY A 11 -4.13 23.15 -1.10
N GLU A 12 -3.72 22.70 -2.28
CA GLU A 12 -4.54 22.54 -3.47
C GLU A 12 -5.78 21.73 -3.04
N TRP A 13 -6.95 22.36 -3.09
CA TRP A 13 -8.21 21.65 -2.90
C TRP A 13 -8.46 20.81 -4.14
N ASP A 14 -8.09 19.53 -4.07
CA ASP A 14 -8.51 18.53 -5.04
C ASP A 14 -10.03 18.34 -4.91
N ALA A 15 -10.77 19.09 -5.72
CA ALA A 15 -12.21 19.02 -5.85
C ALA A 15 -12.61 17.86 -6.77
N ASP A 16 -12.35 16.62 -6.33
CA ASP A 16 -12.92 15.40 -6.92
C ASP A 16 -13.53 14.57 -5.77
N GLY A 17 -14.83 14.77 -5.57
CA GLY A 17 -15.58 14.30 -4.41
C GLY A 17 -15.64 12.78 -4.27
N ALA A 18 -14.94 12.27 -3.26
CA ALA A 18 -15.35 11.23 -2.31
C ALA A 18 -14.23 11.19 -1.27
N ASP A 19 -14.52 11.50 -0.01
CA ASP A 19 -13.52 11.52 1.07
C ASP A 19 -12.91 10.12 1.30
N HIS A 20 -11.94 9.73 0.47
CA HIS A 20 -11.09 8.55 0.65
C HIS A 20 -9.91 8.91 1.58
N GLY A 21 -10.24 9.37 2.80
CA GLY A 21 -9.31 9.56 3.91
C GLY A 21 -8.05 10.41 3.63
N LYS A 22 -7.04 10.24 4.49
CA LYS A 22 -5.74 10.95 4.42
C LYS A 22 -4.92 10.46 3.22
N VAL A 23 -4.37 11.37 2.43
CA VAL A 23 -3.38 11.07 1.38
C VAL A 23 -1.99 10.93 2.00
N ARG A 24 -1.25 9.88 1.62
CA ARG A 24 0.12 9.60 2.05
C ARG A 24 0.99 9.35 0.83
N GLU A 25 2.02 10.16 0.65
CA GLU A 25 3.07 9.90 -0.34
C GLU A 25 3.98 8.80 0.21
N VAL A 26 4.30 7.81 -0.62
CA VAL A 26 5.13 6.66 -0.27
C VAL A 26 6.42 6.73 -1.09
N PRO A 27 7.58 6.96 -0.46
CA PRO A 27 8.87 6.90 -1.13
C PRO A 27 9.11 5.57 -1.85
N CYS A 28 10.15 5.50 -2.69
CA CYS A 28 10.52 4.27 -3.39
C CYS A 28 11.28 3.31 -2.45
N ASP A 29 10.58 2.81 -1.44
CA ASP A 29 11.09 1.95 -0.38
C ASP A 29 10.00 0.97 0.09
N ASP A 30 10.39 -0.29 0.30
CA ASP A 30 9.47 -1.38 0.62
C ASP A 30 8.94 -1.33 2.05
N ASP A 31 9.76 -0.88 2.99
CA ASP A 31 9.37 -0.72 4.39
C ASP A 31 8.40 0.47 4.52
N ASP A 32 8.63 1.55 3.78
CA ASP A 32 7.72 2.70 3.72
C ASP A 32 6.33 2.31 3.15
N LEU A 33 6.28 1.40 2.17
CA LEU A 33 5.02 0.86 1.66
C LEU A 33 4.25 0.08 2.73
N VAL A 34 4.94 -0.76 3.49
CA VAL A 34 4.35 -1.53 4.59
C VAL A 34 3.84 -0.58 5.68
N GLU A 35 4.64 0.39 6.10
CA GLU A 35 4.25 1.37 7.12
C GLU A 35 3.05 2.19 6.66
N ALA A 36 3.02 2.65 5.40
CA ALA A 36 1.93 3.44 4.88
C ALA A 36 0.59 2.67 4.89
N LEU A 37 0.63 1.36 4.60
CA LEU A 37 -0.54 0.48 4.67
C LEU A 37 -1.01 0.25 6.11
N ASP A 38 -0.08 0.06 7.05
CA ASP A 38 -0.40 -0.06 8.47
C ASP A 38 -1.04 1.22 9.02
N LEU A 39 -0.51 2.39 8.66
CA LEU A 39 -1.07 3.69 9.04
C LEU A 39 -2.46 3.89 8.43
N ALA A 40 -2.66 3.57 7.14
CA ALA A 40 -3.99 3.66 6.53
C ALA A 40 -5.00 2.73 7.20
N ASN A 41 -4.61 1.51 7.57
CA ASN A 41 -5.47 0.60 8.32
C ASN A 41 -5.83 1.12 9.73
N ARG A 42 -4.94 1.90 10.37
CA ARG A 42 -5.18 2.50 11.70
C ARG A 42 -6.03 3.77 11.63
N ASP A 43 -5.88 4.54 10.57
CA ASP A 43 -6.47 5.86 10.39
C ASP A 43 -7.82 5.83 9.64
N HIS A 44 -8.54 4.69 9.69
CA HIS A 44 -9.83 4.50 9.04
C HIS A 44 -9.81 4.60 7.50
N GLY A 45 -8.67 4.23 6.89
CA GLY A 45 -8.49 4.21 5.44
C GLY A 45 -7.62 5.33 4.90
N GLY A 46 -7.66 5.52 3.59
CA GLY A 46 -7.00 6.63 2.91
C GLY A 46 -6.43 6.29 1.55
N THR A 47 -5.71 7.25 0.99
CA THR A 47 -5.02 7.10 -0.28
C THR A 47 -3.51 7.04 -0.07
N LEU A 48 -2.87 6.02 -0.62
CA LEU A 48 -1.43 5.92 -0.77
C LEU A 48 -1.08 6.31 -2.19
N LYS A 49 -0.12 7.22 -2.35
CA LYS A 49 0.43 7.60 -3.64
C LYS A 49 1.89 7.17 -3.69
N LEU A 50 2.18 6.23 -4.57
CA LEU A 50 3.51 5.66 -4.69
C LEU A 50 4.42 6.60 -5.48
N ALA A 51 5.72 6.54 -5.20
CA ALA A 51 6.74 7.18 -6.02
C ALA A 51 6.56 6.74 -7.49
N GLU A 52 6.73 7.66 -8.44
CA GLU A 52 6.48 7.38 -9.85
C GLU A 52 7.49 6.37 -10.43
N ASN A 53 7.02 5.41 -11.23
CA ASN A 53 7.83 4.41 -11.93
C ASN A 53 8.81 3.62 -11.03
N CYS A 54 8.50 3.49 -9.75
CA CYS A 54 9.27 2.71 -8.78
C CYS A 54 8.97 1.22 -8.89
N THR A 55 9.90 0.38 -8.43
CA THR A 55 9.65 -1.04 -8.19
C THR A 55 9.81 -1.33 -6.70
N TYR A 56 8.73 -1.79 -6.09
CA TYR A 56 8.67 -2.25 -4.70
C TYR A 56 8.81 -3.78 -4.68
N GLU A 57 9.80 -4.29 -3.96
CA GLU A 57 10.25 -5.67 -3.95
C GLU A 57 9.93 -6.37 -2.62
N LEU A 58 8.89 -7.20 -2.64
CA LEU A 58 8.47 -7.94 -1.46
C LEU A 58 9.25 -9.24 -1.35
N ASP A 59 10.15 -9.33 -0.37
CA ASP A 59 11.01 -10.49 -0.11
C ASP A 59 10.48 -11.39 1.02
N ARG A 60 9.63 -10.84 1.89
CA ARG A 60 9.16 -11.49 3.12
C ARG A 60 7.66 -11.73 3.13
N LYS A 61 7.30 -12.86 3.71
CA LYS A 61 5.93 -13.23 4.05
C LYS A 61 5.66 -12.97 5.52
N ASP A 62 4.60 -12.24 5.82
CA ASP A 62 4.06 -12.17 7.18
C ASP A 62 3.47 -13.54 7.57
N ARG A 63 3.98 -14.10 8.68
CA ARG A 63 3.60 -15.43 9.16
C ARG A 63 2.18 -15.47 9.75
N LYS A 64 1.66 -14.33 10.21
CA LYS A 64 0.35 -14.22 10.85
C LYS A 64 -0.78 -14.21 9.81
N PHE A 65 -0.57 -13.52 8.70
CA PHE A 65 -1.61 -13.30 7.68
C PHE A 65 -1.39 -14.07 6.37
N GLY A 66 -0.18 -14.59 6.16
CA GLY A 66 0.17 -15.36 4.97
C GLY A 66 0.25 -14.52 3.69
N ALA A 67 0.46 -13.22 3.83
CA ALA A 67 0.67 -12.24 2.77
C ALA A 67 1.96 -11.47 3.04
N ALA A 68 2.52 -10.79 2.04
CA ALA A 68 3.67 -9.91 2.23
C ALA A 68 3.29 -8.57 2.86
N LEU A 69 2.17 -8.00 2.44
CA LEU A 69 1.69 -6.73 2.95
C LEU A 69 0.65 -6.92 4.08
N PRO A 70 0.47 -5.92 4.95
CA PRO A 70 -0.58 -5.94 5.97
C PRO A 70 -1.96 -6.24 5.38
N GLU A 71 -2.81 -6.91 6.15
CA GLU A 71 -4.22 -7.11 5.75
C GLU A 71 -4.91 -5.76 5.54
N ILE A 72 -5.60 -5.62 4.42
CA ILE A 72 -6.44 -4.44 4.14
C ILE A 72 -7.76 -4.60 4.88
N LYS A 73 -7.97 -3.74 5.88
CA LYS A 73 -9.11 -3.75 6.82
C LYS A 73 -10.02 -2.53 6.69
N GLN A 74 -9.60 -1.54 5.92
CA GLN A 74 -10.29 -0.27 5.70
C GLN A 74 -10.42 -0.03 4.18
N ASP A 75 -11.09 1.06 3.80
CA ASP A 75 -11.06 1.56 2.42
C ASP A 75 -9.70 2.19 2.12
N ILE A 76 -8.90 1.51 1.31
CA ILE A 76 -7.57 1.96 0.91
C ILE A 76 -7.49 2.05 -0.61
N THR A 77 -7.11 3.23 -1.11
CA THR A 77 -6.75 3.45 -2.51
C THR A 77 -5.24 3.53 -2.65
N ILE A 78 -4.63 2.77 -3.56
CA ILE A 78 -3.23 2.90 -3.95
C ILE A 78 -3.15 3.46 -5.37
N LYS A 79 -2.61 4.67 -5.50
CA LYS A 79 -2.24 5.29 -6.77
C LYS A 79 -0.78 4.92 -7.07
N GLY A 80 -0.58 4.03 -8.02
CA GLY A 80 0.72 3.45 -8.35
C GLY A 80 1.63 4.36 -9.17
N ASN A 81 1.10 5.34 -9.91
CA ASN A 81 1.90 6.23 -10.77
C ASN A 81 2.88 5.47 -11.69
N GLY A 82 2.40 4.39 -12.31
CA GLY A 82 3.19 3.52 -13.21
C GLY A 82 4.09 2.53 -12.50
N SER A 83 4.10 2.49 -11.17
CA SER A 83 4.98 1.64 -10.38
C SER A 83 4.59 0.17 -10.40
N THR A 84 5.52 -0.67 -9.94
CA THR A 84 5.34 -2.11 -9.81
C THR A 84 5.51 -2.54 -8.36
N ILE A 85 4.58 -3.32 -7.83
CA ILE A 85 4.77 -4.13 -6.62
C ILE A 85 4.97 -5.57 -7.05
N LYS A 86 6.13 -6.15 -6.74
CA LYS A 86 6.45 -7.53 -7.12
C LYS A 86 6.91 -8.36 -5.94
N ARG A 87 6.72 -9.68 -6.04
CA ARG A 87 7.39 -10.64 -5.17
C ARG A 87 8.83 -10.87 -5.66
N ASP A 88 9.80 -10.62 -4.80
CA ASP A 88 11.22 -10.92 -4.99
C ASP A 88 11.67 -11.99 -3.98
N SER A 89 11.11 -13.19 -4.12
CA SER A 89 11.36 -14.31 -3.21
C SER A 89 11.07 -15.63 -3.91
N GLU A 90 11.70 -16.71 -3.48
CA GLU A 90 11.33 -18.07 -3.88
C GLU A 90 10.08 -18.56 -3.12
N ASP A 91 9.84 -18.02 -1.93
CA ASP A 91 8.69 -18.38 -1.11
C ASP A 91 7.37 -17.96 -1.74
N THR A 92 6.33 -18.75 -1.51
CA THR A 92 4.98 -18.46 -2.01
C THR A 92 4.16 -17.66 -0.99
N PHE A 93 3.70 -16.49 -1.42
CA PHE A 93 2.80 -15.65 -0.63
C PHE A 93 1.88 -14.78 -1.48
N ARG A 94 0.76 -14.41 -0.87
CA ARG A 94 -0.14 -13.37 -1.37
C ARG A 94 0.58 -12.03 -1.28
N ILE A 95 0.42 -11.17 -2.29
CA ILE A 95 0.92 -9.79 -2.21
C ILE A 95 -0.03 -8.99 -1.32
N PHE A 96 -1.28 -8.84 -1.77
CA PHE A 96 -2.35 -8.22 -0.99
C PHE A 96 -3.27 -9.28 -0.39
N ARG A 97 -3.81 -8.97 0.78
CA ARG A 97 -4.93 -9.71 1.38
C ARG A 97 -5.96 -8.71 1.91
N VAL A 98 -7.11 -8.66 1.25
CA VAL A 98 -8.27 -7.90 1.72
C VAL A 98 -9.11 -8.82 2.59
N VAL A 99 -9.40 -8.38 3.82
CA VAL A 99 -10.26 -9.13 4.75
C VAL A 99 -11.68 -8.58 4.73
N ASP A 100 -12.58 -9.26 5.44
CA ASP A 100 -13.97 -8.83 5.53
C ASP A 100 -14.07 -7.41 6.11
N GLY A 101 -14.86 -6.56 5.45
CA GLY A 101 -14.97 -5.13 5.75
C GLY A 101 -13.86 -4.23 5.18
N GLY A 102 -12.83 -4.78 4.55
CA GLY A 102 -11.80 -4.00 3.85
C GLY A 102 -12.13 -3.79 2.36
N GLU A 103 -11.65 -2.69 1.80
CA GLU A 103 -11.77 -2.37 0.37
C GLU A 103 -10.42 -1.90 -0.17
N LEU A 104 -10.02 -2.42 -1.32
CA LEU A 104 -8.74 -2.07 -1.96
C LEU A 104 -8.97 -1.63 -3.39
N THR A 105 -8.66 -0.37 -3.67
CA THR A 105 -8.65 0.17 -5.03
C THR A 105 -7.21 0.37 -5.49
N LEU A 106 -6.84 -0.21 -6.64
CA LEU A 106 -5.51 -0.03 -7.25
C LEU A 106 -5.67 0.78 -8.55
N LYS A 107 -4.89 1.84 -8.71
CA LYS A 107 -4.88 2.70 -9.92
C LYS A 107 -3.46 2.81 -10.45
N ASP A 108 -3.26 2.67 -11.75
CA ASP A 108 -1.96 2.82 -12.43
C ASP A 108 -0.80 2.06 -11.75
N LEU A 109 -1.06 0.81 -11.35
CA LEU A 109 -0.14 -0.05 -10.61
C LEU A 109 -0.01 -1.41 -11.30
N THR A 110 1.22 -1.90 -11.47
CA THR A 110 1.48 -3.28 -11.87
C THR A 110 1.72 -4.14 -10.63
N VAL A 111 1.06 -5.30 -10.55
CA VAL A 111 1.29 -6.28 -9.48
C VAL A 111 1.83 -7.56 -10.10
N LYS A 112 3.01 -8.04 -9.68
CA LYS A 112 3.69 -9.17 -10.34
C LYS A 112 4.16 -10.27 -9.39
N GLY A 113 4.03 -11.51 -9.84
CA GLY A 113 4.67 -12.66 -9.20
C GLY A 113 3.98 -13.14 -7.91
N GLY A 114 2.83 -12.60 -7.53
CA GLY A 114 2.07 -13.09 -6.38
C GLY A 114 1.67 -14.56 -6.52
N ASN A 115 1.82 -15.33 -5.44
CA ASN A 115 1.47 -16.76 -5.44
C ASN A 115 0.73 -17.13 -4.14
N ALA A 116 -0.58 -17.34 -4.24
CA ALA A 116 -1.44 -17.65 -3.10
C ALA A 116 -1.50 -19.15 -2.73
N THR A 117 -0.71 -20.02 -3.40
CA THR A 117 -0.67 -21.44 -3.06
C THR A 117 -0.13 -21.61 -1.65
N ALA A 118 -1.02 -21.88 -0.70
CA ALA A 118 -0.59 -22.49 0.54
C ALA A 118 -0.27 -23.95 0.19
N PHE A 119 0.98 -24.37 0.33
CA PHE A 119 1.28 -25.80 0.41
C PHE A 119 0.52 -26.34 1.61
N LYS A 120 -0.72 -26.79 1.39
CA LYS A 120 -1.40 -27.68 2.33
C LYS A 120 -0.55 -28.93 2.34
N TYR A 121 0.06 -29.24 3.49
CA TYR A 121 0.66 -30.54 3.71
C TYR A 121 -0.27 -31.60 3.15
N GLY A 122 0.24 -32.39 2.20
CA GLY A 122 -0.48 -33.51 1.62
C GLY A 122 -0.88 -34.46 2.74
N GLY A 123 -2.17 -34.52 3.04
CA GLY A 123 -2.73 -35.63 3.78
C GLY A 123 -2.73 -36.84 2.86
N GLY A 124 -1.82 -37.76 3.10
CA GLY A 124 -1.78 -39.11 2.56
C GLY A 124 -1.61 -40.10 3.70
#